data_AF-A0A2K9E317-F1
#
_entry.id   AF-A0A2K9E317-F1
#
_cell.length_a   1.000
_cell.length_b   1.000
_cell.length_c   1.000
_cell.angle_alpha   90.00
_cell.angle_beta   90.00
_cell.angle_gamma   90.00
#
_symmetry.space_group_name_H-M   'P 1'
#
loop_
_entity.id
_entity.type
_entity.pdbx_description
1 polymer ?
#
loop_
_entity_poly.entity_id
_entity_poly.type
_entity_poly.pdbx_seq_one_letter_code
_entity_poly.pdbx_strand_id
1 'polypeptide(L)'
;MMKGVFLVKRYTSITGEMLLKSYESKSWELIIEINPEDIVSFYMELQLLKSELCETVTIKSSSTFCDVNISMSDVGNDSIIKVIDKSYKVRLSNNSVDVILAFILKYYKDFCAPVSHLHIELSDNKILGVDGSLTIIASNSAKPISGDDAKKLLGID
;
A
#
# COMPACT_ATOMS: atom_id res chain seq x y z
N MET A 1 28.59 3.95 19.86
CA MET A 1 29.10 4.31 18.52
C MET A 1 28.75 3.16 17.58
N MET A 2 27.54 3.13 17.02
CA MET A 2 27.18 2.06 16.07
C MET A 2 27.80 2.40 14.71
N LYS A 3 28.63 1.49 14.21
CA LYS A 3 29.23 1.54 12.87
C LYS A 3 28.13 1.67 11.84
N GLY A 4 28.33 2.57 10.87
CA GLY A 4 27.37 2.87 9.80
C GLY A 4 26.86 1.61 9.12
N VAL A 5 25.61 1.27 9.39
CA VAL A 5 24.83 0.36 8.57
C VAL A 5 24.56 1.13 7.29
N PHE A 6 25.17 0.70 6.18
CA PHE A 6 24.74 1.17 4.87
C PHE A 6 23.33 0.63 4.66
N LEU A 7 22.32 1.45 4.97
CA LEU A 7 20.94 1.05 4.71
C LEU A 7 20.77 0.95 3.19
N VAL A 8 20.40 -0.25 2.74
CA VAL A 8 20.32 -0.58 1.33
C VAL A 8 19.01 0.00 0.78
N LYS A 9 19.09 0.70 -0.36
CA LYS A 9 17.90 1.03 -1.17
C LYS A 9 17.54 -0.17 -2.03
N ARG A 10 16.28 -0.57 -1.98
CA ARG A 10 15.79 -1.74 -2.71
C ARG A 10 14.86 -1.33 -3.82
N TYR A 11 14.81 -2.17 -4.85
CA TYR A 11 14.06 -1.94 -6.06
C TYR A 11 13.32 -3.22 -6.40
N THR A 12 12.02 -3.11 -6.62
CA THR A 12 11.17 -4.21 -7.07
C THR A 12 10.20 -3.71 -8.13
N SER A 13 9.64 -4.66 -8.86
CA SER A 13 8.61 -4.39 -9.85
C SER A 13 7.38 -5.24 -9.58
N ILE A 14 6.23 -4.71 -9.97
CA ILE A 14 4.94 -5.42 -9.95
C ILE A 14 4.31 -5.38 -11.35
N THR A 15 3.51 -6.38 -11.68
CA THR A 15 2.71 -6.45 -12.92
C THR A 15 1.38 -5.71 -12.78
N GLY A 16 0.88 -5.51 -11.57
CA GLY A 16 -0.35 -4.73 -11.33
C GLY A 16 -0.23 -3.24 -11.67
N GLU A 17 -1.37 -2.57 -11.84
CA GLU A 17 -1.41 -1.14 -12.12
C GLU A 17 -1.01 -0.28 -10.91
N MET A 18 -0.32 0.83 -11.18
CA MET A 18 -0.15 1.92 -10.22
C MET A 18 -0.56 3.24 -10.84
N LEU A 19 -1.40 3.99 -10.16
CA LEU A 19 -1.89 5.27 -10.66
C LEU A 19 -2.38 6.17 -9.52
N LEU A 20 -2.33 7.48 -9.75
CA LEU A 20 -2.90 8.48 -8.87
C LEU A 20 -4.22 8.95 -9.45
N LYS A 21 -5.31 8.83 -8.69
CA LYS A 21 -6.60 9.46 -8.99
C LYS A 21 -6.74 10.73 -8.17
N SER A 22 -7.22 11.79 -8.79
CA SER A 22 -7.68 13.00 -8.12
C SER A 22 -9.19 13.13 -8.32
N TYR A 23 -9.89 13.55 -7.28
CA TYR A 23 -11.33 13.73 -7.30
C TYR A 23 -11.68 15.22 -7.15
N GLU A 24 -12.90 15.58 -7.56
CA GLU A 24 -13.38 16.97 -7.59
C GLU A 24 -13.37 17.64 -6.20
N SER A 25 -13.38 16.86 -5.10
CA SER A 25 -13.37 17.35 -3.72
C SER A 25 -12.00 17.71 -3.15
N LYS A 26 -10.94 17.81 -3.99
CA LYS A 26 -9.53 17.89 -3.53
C LYS A 26 -9.10 16.67 -2.70
N SER A 27 -9.78 15.54 -2.90
CA SER A 27 -9.31 14.25 -2.42
C SER A 27 -8.52 13.55 -3.52
N TRP A 28 -7.63 12.66 -3.13
CA TRP A 28 -6.81 11.88 -4.05
C TRP A 28 -6.50 10.50 -3.49
N GLU A 29 -6.21 9.58 -4.40
CA GLU A 29 -5.94 8.17 -4.09
C GLU A 29 -4.75 7.69 -4.90
N LEU A 30 -3.72 7.20 -4.21
CA LEU A 30 -2.65 6.43 -4.83
C LEU A 30 -3.04 4.95 -4.79
N ILE A 31 -3.28 4.37 -5.97
CA ILE A 31 -3.66 2.97 -6.11
C ILE A 31 -2.43 2.15 -6.46
N ILE A 32 -2.27 1.01 -5.77
CA ILE A 32 -1.32 -0.05 -6.09
C ILE A 32 -2.11 -1.36 -6.18
N GLU A 33 -2.28 -1.89 -7.38
CA GLU A 33 -2.82 -3.22 -7.59
C GLU A 33 -1.71 -4.26 -7.48
N ILE A 34 -1.98 -5.36 -6.78
CA ILE A 34 -1.06 -6.48 -6.60
C ILE A 34 -1.68 -7.73 -7.23
N ASN A 35 -0.96 -8.32 -8.17
CA ASN A 35 -1.30 -9.61 -8.76
C ASN A 35 -0.67 -10.78 -7.98
N PRO A 36 -1.23 -12.00 -8.09
CA PRO A 36 -0.73 -13.17 -7.35
C PRO A 36 0.77 -13.43 -7.50
N GLU A 37 1.32 -13.20 -8.70
CA GLU A 37 2.75 -13.39 -8.99
C GLU A 37 3.67 -12.38 -8.29
N ASP A 38 3.15 -11.20 -7.93
CA ASP A 38 3.91 -10.11 -7.31
C ASP A 38 3.89 -10.19 -5.78
N ILE A 39 2.96 -10.96 -5.21
CA ILE A 39 2.70 -11.02 -3.77
C ILE A 39 3.98 -11.28 -2.98
N VAL A 40 4.77 -12.29 -3.39
CA VAL A 40 5.96 -12.71 -2.64
C VAL A 40 7.02 -11.63 -2.64
N SER A 41 7.30 -11.02 -3.80
CA SER A 41 8.32 -9.97 -3.89
C SER A 41 7.88 -8.73 -3.12
N PHE A 42 6.63 -8.29 -3.29
CA PHE A 42 6.08 -7.12 -2.59
C PHE A 42 6.08 -7.32 -1.07
N TYR A 43 5.61 -8.49 -0.59
CA TYR A 43 5.61 -8.83 0.83
C TYR A 43 7.01 -8.81 1.44
N MET A 44 7.98 -9.46 0.78
CA MET A 44 9.34 -9.56 1.28
C MET A 44 10.02 -8.19 1.38
N GLU A 45 9.81 -7.31 0.39
CA GLU A 45 10.39 -5.97 0.40
C GLU A 45 9.80 -5.10 1.53
N LEU A 46 8.47 -5.18 1.77
CA LEU A 46 7.85 -4.52 2.93
C LEU A 46 8.32 -5.11 4.27
N GLN A 47 8.58 -6.41 4.33
CA GLN A 47 9.10 -7.06 5.54
C GLN A 47 10.53 -6.62 5.85
N LEU A 48 11.38 -6.47 4.83
CA LEU A 48 12.73 -5.91 4.98
C LEU A 48 12.67 -4.46 5.48
N LEU A 49 11.76 -3.67 4.94
CA LEU A 49 11.54 -2.29 5.36
C LEU A 49 11.11 -2.21 6.83
N LYS A 50 10.11 -3.01 7.23
CA LYS A 50 9.64 -3.11 8.62
C LYS A 50 10.73 -3.55 9.59
N SER A 51 11.62 -4.42 9.13
CA SER A 51 12.71 -4.98 9.96
C SER A 51 13.93 -4.07 10.03
N GLU A 52 13.85 -2.84 9.49
CA GLU A 52 14.96 -1.88 9.40
C GLU A 52 16.19 -2.43 8.64
N LEU A 53 15.98 -3.41 7.76
CA LEU A 53 17.02 -4.03 6.92
C LEU A 53 17.16 -3.32 5.57
N CYS A 54 16.25 -2.41 5.24
CA CYS A 54 16.37 -1.43 4.16
C CYS A 54 15.74 -0.09 4.58
N GLU A 55 16.21 1.02 3.99
CA GLU A 55 15.65 2.36 4.27
C GLU A 55 14.44 2.67 3.38
N THR A 56 14.48 2.19 2.15
CA THR A 56 13.49 2.53 1.13
C THR A 56 13.36 1.38 0.15
N VAL A 57 12.13 1.13 -0.26
CA VAL A 57 11.79 0.25 -1.36
C VAL A 57 11.16 1.10 -2.47
N THR A 58 11.76 1.11 -3.64
CA THR A 58 11.13 1.64 -4.85
C THR A 58 10.38 0.51 -5.54
N ILE A 59 9.05 0.65 -5.65
CA ILE A 59 8.20 -0.24 -6.43
C ILE A 59 7.92 0.43 -7.76
N LYS A 60 8.07 -0.31 -8.87
CA LYS A 60 7.71 0.14 -10.21
C LYS A 60 6.65 -0.77 -10.81
N SER A 61 5.63 -0.18 -11.43
CA SER A 61 4.64 -0.96 -12.18
C SER A 61 5.18 -1.17 -13.59
N SER A 62 5.23 -2.41 -14.06
CA SER A 62 5.52 -2.68 -15.46
C SER A 62 4.39 -2.28 -16.39
N SER A 63 3.17 -2.15 -15.87
CA SER A 63 1.95 -1.85 -16.64
C SER A 63 1.77 -0.35 -16.85
N THR A 64 2.02 0.46 -15.83
CA THR A 64 1.84 1.93 -15.93
C THR A 64 3.17 2.70 -15.97
N PHE A 65 4.30 2.04 -15.73
CA PHE A 65 5.63 2.64 -15.59
C PHE A 65 5.77 3.66 -14.44
N CYS A 66 4.74 3.82 -13.60
CA CYS A 66 4.81 4.64 -12.40
C CYS A 66 5.75 4.00 -11.36
N ASP A 67 6.43 4.83 -10.59
CA ASP A 67 7.23 4.44 -9.45
C ASP A 67 6.72 5.06 -8.14
N VAL A 68 6.77 4.26 -7.07
CA VAL A 68 6.45 4.66 -5.70
C VAL A 68 7.61 4.27 -4.81
N ASN A 69 8.15 5.22 -4.06
CA ASN A 69 9.15 5.01 -3.03
C ASN A 69 8.45 4.88 -1.68
N ILE A 70 8.55 3.70 -1.07
CA ILE A 70 8.00 3.43 0.26
C ILE A 70 9.14 3.41 1.27
N SER A 71 8.96 4.14 2.37
CA SER A 71 9.87 4.15 3.53
C SER A 71 9.05 4.11 4.83
N MET A 72 9.70 3.91 5.98
CA MET A 72 9.03 4.03 7.27
C MET A 72 8.83 5.50 7.64
N SER A 73 7.74 5.81 8.37
CA SER A 73 7.49 7.14 8.92
C SER A 73 8.21 7.32 10.25
N ASP A 74 9.03 8.36 10.36
CA ASP A 74 9.68 8.78 11.61
C ASP A 74 8.81 9.73 12.45
N VAL A 75 7.62 10.09 11.94
CA VAL A 75 6.78 11.17 12.47
C VAL A 75 5.46 10.58 12.97
N GLY A 76 5.38 10.32 14.28
CA GLY A 76 4.17 9.83 14.92
C GLY A 76 3.68 8.47 14.39
N ASN A 77 2.37 8.25 14.45
CA ASN A 77 1.72 7.02 13.95
C ASN A 77 1.12 7.19 12.55
N ASP A 78 1.45 8.29 11.88
CA ASP A 78 0.79 8.72 10.66
C ASP A 78 1.57 8.29 9.42
N SER A 79 0.84 7.84 8.41
CA SER A 79 1.37 7.58 7.08
C SER A 79 1.25 8.84 6.23
N ILE A 80 2.28 9.21 5.47
CA ILE A 80 2.32 10.47 4.71
C ILE A 80 2.78 10.25 3.27
N ILE A 81 2.39 11.14 2.36
CA ILE A 81 2.94 11.16 0.99
C ILE A 81 3.63 12.48 0.69
N LYS A 82 4.69 12.42 -0.13
CA LYS A 82 5.30 13.57 -0.77
C LYS A 82 5.46 13.28 -2.26
N VAL A 83 5.18 14.28 -3.10
CA VAL A 83 5.50 14.20 -4.52
C VAL A 83 6.77 15.01 -4.75
N ILE A 84 7.83 14.35 -5.20
CA ILE A 84 9.12 15.00 -5.50
C ILE A 84 9.57 14.52 -6.86
N ASP A 85 9.81 15.45 -7.80
CA ASP A 85 10.30 15.15 -9.15
C ASP A 85 9.46 14.09 -9.89
N LYS A 86 8.13 14.19 -9.78
CA LYS A 86 7.14 13.24 -10.33
C LYS A 86 7.15 11.83 -9.73
N SER A 87 7.96 11.60 -8.70
CA SER A 87 7.97 10.35 -7.94
C SER A 87 7.13 10.48 -6.68
N TYR A 88 6.33 9.46 -6.40
CA TYR A 88 5.53 9.37 -5.19
C TYR A 88 6.38 8.80 -4.06
N LYS A 89 6.54 9.55 -2.97
CA LYS A 89 7.28 9.12 -1.77
C LYS A 89 6.31 8.92 -0.63
N VAL A 90 5.95 7.67 -0.38
CA VAL A 90 5.08 7.26 0.72
C VAL A 90 5.95 6.90 1.92
N ARG A 91 5.58 7.44 3.08
CA ARG A 91 6.12 6.98 4.36
C ARG A 91 4.99 6.31 5.13
N LEU A 92 5.18 5.07 5.52
CA LEU A 92 4.17 4.30 6.22
C LEU A 92 4.48 4.21 7.70
N SER A 93 3.47 4.36 8.54
CA SER A 93 3.61 4.02 9.95
C SER A 93 3.70 2.50 10.13
N ASN A 94 4.23 2.06 11.28
CA ASN A 94 4.31 0.64 11.62
C ASN A 94 2.94 -0.06 11.51
N ASN A 95 1.88 0.59 11.99
CA ASN A 95 0.53 0.02 11.92
C ASN A 95 0.05 -0.14 10.48
N SER A 96 0.28 0.86 9.62
CA SER A 96 -0.09 0.75 8.20
C SER A 96 0.65 -0.40 7.50
N VAL A 97 1.95 -0.56 7.75
CA VAL A 97 2.71 -1.69 7.18
C VAL A 97 2.18 -3.03 7.68
N ASP A 98 1.83 -3.13 8.96
CA ASP A 98 1.30 -4.36 9.56
C ASP A 98 -0.03 -4.78 8.93
N VAL A 99 -0.92 -3.81 8.71
CA VAL A 99 -2.20 -4.06 8.05
C VAL A 99 -1.99 -4.49 6.59
N ILE A 100 -1.07 -3.86 5.86
CA ILE A 100 -0.71 -4.27 4.48
C ILE A 100 -0.17 -5.70 4.46
N LEU A 101 0.81 -6.01 5.30
CA LEU A 101 1.43 -7.34 5.37
C LEU A 101 0.38 -8.41 5.72
N ALA A 102 -0.50 -8.14 6.67
CA ALA A 102 -1.57 -9.06 7.04
C ALA A 102 -2.58 -9.28 5.90
N PHE A 103 -2.94 -8.22 5.17
CA PHE A 103 -3.80 -8.29 3.99
C PHE A 103 -3.17 -9.15 2.89
N ILE A 104 -1.91 -8.86 2.53
CA ILE A 104 -1.17 -9.60 1.49
C ILE A 104 -1.00 -11.07 1.90
N LEU A 105 -0.68 -11.36 3.16
CA LEU A 105 -0.47 -12.73 3.61
C LEU A 105 -1.75 -13.57 3.54
N LYS A 106 -2.91 -12.99 3.86
CA LYS A 106 -4.20 -13.65 3.65
C LYS A 106 -4.46 -13.89 2.16
N TYR A 107 -4.21 -12.87 1.33
CA TYR A 107 -4.35 -13.01 -0.11
C TYR A 107 -3.44 -14.12 -0.67
N TYR A 108 -2.18 -14.18 -0.23
CA TYR A 108 -1.23 -15.22 -0.60
C TYR A 108 -1.72 -16.62 -0.24
N LYS A 109 -2.20 -16.79 0.99
CA LYS A 109 -2.63 -18.09 1.51
C LYS A 109 -3.79 -18.66 0.69
N ASP A 110 -4.78 -17.83 0.40
CA ASP A 110 -6.06 -18.28 -0.17
C ASP A 110 -6.15 -18.04 -1.69
N PHE A 111 -5.13 -17.42 -2.31
CA PHE A 111 -5.12 -16.91 -3.70
C PHE A 111 -6.33 -16.01 -4.03
N CYS A 112 -6.99 -15.52 -2.99
CA CYS A 112 -8.22 -14.74 -3.03
C CYS A 112 -8.26 -13.86 -1.76
N ALA A 113 -8.25 -12.54 -1.93
CA ALA A 113 -8.27 -11.63 -0.80
C ALA A 113 -9.66 -11.59 -0.13
N PRO A 114 -9.74 -11.43 1.20
CA PRO A 114 -11.01 -11.38 1.92
C PRO A 114 -11.86 -10.15 1.55
N VAL A 115 -11.23 -9.09 1.07
CA VAL A 115 -11.84 -7.86 0.54
C VAL A 115 -11.07 -7.45 -0.72
N SER A 116 -11.70 -6.68 -1.61
CA SER A 116 -11.06 -6.28 -2.88
C SER A 116 -9.91 -5.30 -2.71
N HIS A 117 -9.93 -4.52 -1.64
CA HIS A 117 -8.92 -3.49 -1.40
C HIS A 117 -8.75 -3.19 0.08
N LEU A 118 -7.58 -2.67 0.40
CA LEU A 118 -7.24 -2.07 1.69
C LEU A 118 -7.02 -0.57 1.49
N HIS A 119 -7.70 0.26 2.27
CA HIS A 119 -7.47 1.71 2.32
C HIS A 119 -6.60 2.09 3.52
N ILE A 120 -5.65 2.98 3.29
CA ILE A 120 -4.79 3.57 4.31
C ILE A 120 -4.86 5.08 4.15
N GLU A 121 -5.32 5.76 5.17
CA GLU A 121 -5.33 7.21 5.21
C GLU A 121 -3.89 7.74 5.19
N LEU A 122 -3.66 8.72 4.33
CA LEU A 122 -2.39 9.42 4.20
C LEU A 122 -2.60 10.86 4.63
N SER A 123 -1.85 11.29 5.65
CA SER A 123 -1.95 12.65 6.16
C SER A 123 -1.47 13.67 5.12
N ASP A 124 -2.09 14.85 5.22
CA ASP A 124 -2.06 15.96 4.27
C ASP A 124 -0.73 16.15 3.51
N ASN A 125 -0.85 16.18 2.19
CA ASN A 125 0.10 16.84 1.32
C ASN A 125 -0.59 18.02 0.63
N LYS A 126 -0.26 19.24 1.08
CA LYS A 126 -0.79 20.52 0.58
C LYS A 126 -0.77 20.69 -0.94
N ILE A 127 0.05 19.91 -1.65
CA ILE A 127 0.17 19.93 -3.12
C ILE A 127 -0.93 19.09 -3.80
N LEU A 128 -1.29 17.94 -3.24
CA LEU A 128 -2.24 16.99 -3.86
C LEU A 128 -3.70 17.25 -3.46
N GLY A 129 -3.92 17.92 -2.33
CA GLY A 129 -5.25 18.14 -1.78
C GLY A 129 -5.29 17.81 -0.29
N VAL A 130 -6.49 17.80 0.29
CA VAL A 130 -6.67 17.70 1.74
C VAL A 130 -6.73 16.24 2.20
N ASP A 131 -7.50 15.42 1.48
CA ASP A 131 -7.77 14.04 1.88
C ASP A 131 -7.07 13.06 0.93
N GLY A 132 -6.14 12.28 1.47
CA GLY A 132 -5.32 11.35 0.72
C GLY A 132 -5.46 9.92 1.21
N SER A 133 -5.45 8.95 0.29
CA SER A 133 -5.34 7.54 0.64
C SER A 133 -4.33 6.78 -0.21
N LEU A 134 -3.71 5.76 0.39
CA LEU A 134 -3.07 4.66 -0.32
C LEU A 134 -4.04 3.49 -0.34
N THR A 135 -4.26 2.95 -1.53
CA THR A 135 -5.15 1.81 -1.74
C THR A 135 -4.38 0.64 -2.32
N ILE A 136 -4.34 -0.47 -1.59
CA ILE A 136 -3.79 -1.73 -2.10
C ILE A 136 -4.95 -2.58 -2.61
N ILE A 137 -4.99 -2.84 -3.92
CA ILE A 137 -6.03 -3.66 -4.56
C ILE A 137 -5.48 -5.07 -4.77
N ALA A 138 -6.28 -6.08 -4.44
CA ALA A 138 -6.02 -7.46 -4.84
C ALA A 138 -6.80 -7.78 -6.11
N SER A 139 -6.13 -8.28 -7.16
CA SER A 139 -6.81 -8.57 -8.42
C SER A 139 -7.82 -9.72 -8.33
N ASN A 140 -7.65 -10.61 -7.34
CA ASN A 140 -8.65 -11.61 -6.98
C ASN A 140 -9.13 -11.41 -5.54
N SER A 141 -10.43 -11.23 -5.36
CA SER A 141 -11.05 -11.12 -4.03
C SER A 141 -12.40 -11.81 -3.95
N ALA A 142 -12.85 -12.05 -2.72
CA ALA A 142 -14.24 -12.44 -2.47
C ALA A 142 -15.19 -11.41 -3.10
N LYS A 143 -16.33 -11.89 -3.60
CA LYS A 143 -17.38 -11.01 -4.12
C LYS A 143 -17.90 -10.13 -2.96
N PRO A 144 -18.16 -8.83 -3.21
CA PRO A 144 -18.82 -8.00 -2.22
C PRO A 144 -20.14 -8.65 -1.81
N ILE A 145 -20.33 -8.84 -0.51
CA ILE A 145 -21.64 -9.22 0.03
C ILE A 145 -22.52 -7.98 0.06
N SER A 146 -23.78 -8.11 -0.35
CA SER A 146 -24.74 -7.01 -0.23
C SER A 146 -25.03 -6.73 1.25
N GLY A 147 -25.56 -5.54 1.56
CA GLY A 147 -25.97 -5.20 2.92
C GLY A 147 -27.01 -6.18 3.49
N ASP A 148 -27.92 -6.66 2.64
CA ASP A 148 -28.93 -7.65 3.02
C ASP A 148 -28.34 -9.05 3.23
N ASP A 149 -27.35 -9.44 2.42
CA ASP A 149 -26.63 -10.70 2.63
C ASP A 149 -25.77 -10.66 3.89
N ALA A 150 -25.17 -9.50 4.20
CA ALA A 150 -24.43 -9.29 5.44
C ALA A 150 -25.35 -9.38 6.66
N LYS A 151 -26.53 -8.77 6.61
CA LYS A 151 -27.56 -8.88 7.66
C LYS A 151 -27.96 -10.33 7.92
N LYS A 152 -28.26 -11.09 6.85
CA LYS A 152 -28.56 -12.52 6.93
C LYS A 152 -27.41 -13.34 7.53
N LEU A 153 -26.17 -13.06 7.12
CA LEU A 153 -24.96 -13.71 7.65
C LEU A 153 -24.76 -13.45 9.15
N LEU A 154 -25.13 -12.26 9.62
CA LEU A 154 -25.00 -11.83 11.01
C LEU A 154 -26.21 -12.21 11.87
N GLY A 155 -27.27 -12.78 11.29
CA GLY A 155 -28.51 -13.10 11.98
C GLY A 155 -29.27 -11.86 12.46
N ILE A 156 -29.17 -10.75 11.72
CA ILE A 156 -29.85 -9.50 11.99
C ILE A 156 -30.96 -9.34 10.95
N ASP A 157 -32.21 -9.23 11.39
CA ASP A 157 -33.38 -8.93 10.54
C ASP A 157 -33.51 -7.41 10.28
#